data_AF-A0A833EA89-F1
#
_entry.id   AF-A0A833EA89-F1
#
_cell.length_a   1.000
_cell.length_b   1.000
_cell.length_c   1.000
_cell.angle_alpha   90.00
_cell.angle_beta   90.00
_cell.angle_gamma   90.00
#
_symmetry.space_group_name_H-M   'P 1'
#
loop_
_entity.id
_entity.type
_entity.pdbx_description
1 polymer ?
#
loop_
_entity_poly.entity_id
_entity_poly.type
_entity_poly.pdbx_seq_one_letter_code
_entity_poly.pdbx_strand_id
1 'polypeptide(L)'
;MDLKELQSIQRRFDLEYFPEFWRIMNYEDFLDRLEYITVALAGEIGEFANIVKKMRREYLHVNRERRDYLDTLKEELTDIFIYVLIASNLLDMDIEEWYTRKSNINRDRFKKYKDDNL
;
A
#
# COMPACT_ATOMS: atom_id res chain seq x y z
N MET A 1 -5.85 7.37 16.44
CA MET A 1 -5.27 7.80 15.16
C MET A 1 -6.11 7.19 14.06
N ASP A 2 -6.72 8.03 13.25
CA ASP A 2 -7.59 7.64 12.14
C ASP A 2 -6.75 7.52 10.83
N LEU A 3 -7.21 6.76 9.83
CA LEU A 3 -6.54 6.66 8.52
C LEU A 3 -6.38 8.03 7.87
N LYS A 4 -7.35 8.92 8.08
CA LYS A 4 -7.29 10.31 7.64
C LYS A 4 -6.15 11.10 8.29
N GLU A 5 -5.85 10.80 9.55
CA GLU A 5 -4.74 11.41 10.27
C GLU A 5 -3.40 10.91 9.71
N LEU A 6 -3.29 9.61 9.40
CA LEU A 6 -2.12 9.04 8.72
C LEU A 6 -1.90 9.65 7.32
N GLN A 7 -2.95 9.76 6.51
CA GLN A 7 -2.87 10.46 5.21
C GLN A 7 -2.36 11.90 5.38
N SER A 8 -2.83 12.60 6.41
CA SER A 8 -2.42 13.98 6.71
C SER A 8 -0.97 14.08 7.18
N ILE A 9 -0.51 13.13 8.00
CA ILE A 9 0.90 13.02 8.42
C ILE A 9 1.78 12.83 7.20
N GLN A 10 1.45 11.86 6.35
CA GLN A 10 2.20 11.58 5.13
C GLN A 10 2.23 12.80 4.22
N ARG A 11 1.09 13.44 3.95
CA ARG A 11 1.02 14.62 3.08
C ARG A 11 1.87 15.78 3.60
N ARG A 12 1.90 16.01 4.92
CA ARG A 12 2.76 17.05 5.52
C ARG A 12 4.23 16.74 5.32
N PHE A 13 4.63 15.50 5.60
CA PHE A 13 5.99 15.04 5.34
C PHE A 13 6.37 15.25 3.87
N ASP A 14 5.52 14.82 2.94
CA ASP A 14 5.85 14.93 1.53
C ASP A 14 5.92 16.39 1.04
N LEU A 15 5.09 17.29 1.59
CA LEU A 15 5.16 18.71 1.26
C LEU A 15 6.41 19.39 1.85
N GLU A 16 6.91 18.91 2.99
CA GLU A 16 8.13 19.41 3.62
C GLU A 16 9.38 19.00 2.84
N TYR A 17 9.47 17.73 2.42
CA TYR A 17 10.67 17.18 1.80
C TYR A 17 10.61 17.10 0.26
N PHE A 18 9.42 17.01 -0.33
CA PHE A 18 9.21 16.82 -1.77
C PHE A 18 8.15 17.79 -2.37
N PRO A 19 8.22 19.11 -2.13
CA PRO A 19 7.19 20.05 -2.56
C PRO A 19 6.97 20.08 -4.09
N GLU A 20 8.02 19.88 -4.88
CA GLU A 20 7.96 19.89 -6.35
C GLU A 20 7.20 18.68 -6.91
N PHE A 21 7.17 17.55 -6.19
CA PHE A 21 6.36 16.39 -6.57
C PHE A 21 4.86 16.76 -6.61
N TRP A 22 4.42 17.57 -5.65
CA TRP A 22 3.02 17.97 -5.48
C TRP A 22 2.60 19.20 -6.28
N ARG A 23 3.54 19.86 -6.96
CA ARG A 23 3.22 21.01 -7.82
C ARG A 23 2.78 20.51 -9.20
N ILE A 24 1.49 20.19 -9.33
CA ILE A 24 0.86 19.72 -10.56
C ILE A 24 0.29 20.93 -11.32
N MET A 25 0.87 21.26 -12.47
CA MET A 25 0.47 22.42 -13.28
C MET A 25 -0.49 22.03 -14.41
N ASN A 26 -0.45 20.78 -14.87
CA ASN A 26 -1.25 20.27 -15.96
C ASN A 26 -1.51 18.75 -15.82
N TYR A 27 -2.22 18.17 -16.78
CA TYR A 27 -2.58 16.75 -16.75
C TYR A 27 -1.38 15.81 -17.03
N GLU A 28 -0.39 16.26 -17.79
CA GLU A 28 0.84 15.50 -18.04
C GLU A 28 1.64 15.32 -16.74
N ASP A 29 1.81 16.39 -15.95
CA ASP A 29 2.44 16.33 -14.63
C ASP A 29 1.72 15.31 -13.72
N PHE A 30 0.38 15.31 -13.73
CA PHE A 30 -0.42 14.37 -12.95
C PHE A 30 -0.16 12.92 -13.38
N LEU A 31 -0.12 12.65 -14.69
CA LEU A 31 0.19 11.33 -15.21
C LEU A 31 1.61 10.89 -14.82
N ASP A 32 2.59 11.78 -14.91
CA ASP A 32 3.97 11.49 -14.50
C ASP A 32 4.05 11.09 -13.02
N ARG A 33 3.33 11.80 -12.14
CA ARG A 33 3.28 11.46 -10.71
C ARG A 33 2.60 10.14 -10.47
N LEU A 34 1.50 9.88 -11.18
CA LEU A 34 0.76 8.64 -11.04
C LEU A 34 1.58 7.43 -11.53
N GLU A 35 2.29 7.57 -12.65
CA GLU A 35 3.21 6.56 -13.17
C GLU A 35 4.32 6.28 -12.16
N TYR A 36 5.00 7.33 -11.67
CA TYR A 36 6.05 7.20 -10.67
C TYR A 36 5.58 6.45 -9.42
N ILE A 37 4.45 6.85 -8.83
CA ILE A 37 3.92 6.21 -7.62
C ILE A 37 3.50 4.77 -7.88
N THR A 38 2.96 4.48 -9.06
CA THR A 38 2.58 3.11 -9.43
C THR A 38 3.81 2.21 -9.53
N VAL A 39 4.88 2.69 -10.15
CA VAL A 39 6.14 1.95 -10.26
C VAL A 39 6.79 1.76 -8.89
N ALA A 40 6.84 2.80 -8.07
CA ALA A 40 7.40 2.73 -6.72
C ALA A 40 6.64 1.74 -5.82
N LEU A 41 5.29 1.82 -5.80
CA LEU A 41 4.44 0.87 -5.08
C LEU A 41 4.68 -0.57 -5.53
N ALA A 42 4.80 -0.82 -6.84
CA ALA A 42 5.11 -2.14 -7.36
C ALA A 42 6.51 -2.62 -6.94
N GLY A 43 7.47 -1.70 -6.80
CA GLY A 43 8.80 -1.93 -6.24
C GLY A 43 8.72 -2.53 -4.84
N GLU A 44 8.06 -1.82 -3.91
CA GLU A 44 7.95 -2.27 -2.50
C GLU A 44 7.21 -3.62 -2.37
N ILE A 45 6.18 -3.85 -3.20
CA ILE A 45 5.51 -5.16 -3.28
C ILE A 45 6.50 -6.24 -3.74
N GLY A 46 7.37 -5.92 -4.69
CA GLY A 46 8.42 -6.79 -5.19
C GLY A 46 9.46 -7.13 -4.12
N GLU A 47 9.85 -6.15 -3.30
CA GLU A 47 10.78 -6.31 -2.17
C GLU A 47 10.19 -7.25 -1.12
N PHE A 48 8.95 -6.97 -0.69
CA PHE A 48 8.18 -7.84 0.20
C PHE A 48 8.12 -9.28 -0.33
N ALA A 49 7.73 -9.46 -1.60
CA ALA A 49 7.63 -10.78 -2.23
C ALA A 49 8.98 -11.49 -2.30
N ASN A 50 10.08 -10.74 -2.53
CA ASN A 50 11.42 -11.29 -2.59
C ASN A 50 11.87 -11.84 -1.22
N ILE A 51 11.54 -11.17 -0.12
CA ILE A 51 11.83 -11.65 1.23
C ILE A 51 11.06 -12.96 1.50
N VAL A 52 9.75 -13.00 1.21
CA VAL A 52 8.95 -14.23 1.36
C VAL A 52 9.54 -15.38 0.54
N LYS A 53 9.96 -15.12 -0.71
CA LYS A 53 10.64 -16.09 -1.57
C LYS A 53 11.94 -16.61 -0.93
N LYS A 54 12.76 -15.75 -0.33
CA LYS A 54 13.99 -16.14 0.40
C LYS A 54 13.66 -17.01 1.61
N MET A 55 12.68 -16.61 2.44
CA MET A 55 12.22 -17.42 3.59
C MET A 55 11.81 -18.82 3.16
N ARG A 56 10.97 -18.92 2.12
CA ARG A 56 10.49 -20.21 1.61
C ARG A 56 11.64 -21.08 1.11
N ARG A 57 12.57 -20.50 0.34
CA ARG A 57 13.73 -21.22 -0.21
C ARG A 57 14.57 -21.81 0.92
N GLU A 58 14.89 -21.01 1.93
CA GLU A 58 15.72 -21.48 3.05
C GLU A 58 15.02 -22.55 3.88
N TYR A 59 13.72 -22.40 4.13
CA TYR A 59 12.96 -23.43 4.83
C TYR A 59 12.95 -24.75 4.04
N LEU A 60 12.73 -24.71 2.73
CA LEU A 60 12.67 -25.93 1.90
C LEU A 60 14.01 -26.64 1.73
N HIS A 61 15.12 -25.90 1.60
CA HIS A 61 16.42 -26.50 1.26
C HIS A 61 17.33 -26.76 2.45
N VAL A 62 17.20 -25.97 3.53
CA VAL A 62 18.08 -26.07 4.70
C VAL A 62 17.31 -26.20 6.02
N ASN A 63 15.97 -26.36 5.97
CA ASN A 63 15.08 -26.47 7.15
C ASN A 63 15.34 -25.39 8.21
N ARG A 64 15.71 -24.18 7.75
CA ARG A 64 16.02 -23.04 8.61
C ARG A 64 14.84 -22.09 8.66
N GLU A 65 14.36 -21.80 9.85
CA GLU A 65 13.44 -20.69 10.08
C GLU A 65 14.21 -19.36 10.05
N ARG A 66 13.74 -18.40 9.24
CA ARG A 66 14.31 -17.04 9.15
C ARG A 66 13.41 -16.02 9.84
N ARG A 67 13.30 -16.15 11.16
CA ARG A 67 12.51 -15.21 11.97
C ARG A 67 13.09 -13.80 11.95
N ASP A 68 14.38 -13.67 11.67
CA ASP A 68 15.08 -12.42 11.46
C ASP A 68 14.55 -11.62 10.25
N TYR A 69 13.93 -12.27 9.26
CA TYR A 69 13.28 -11.56 8.14
C TYR A 69 11.90 -10.98 8.48
N LEU A 70 11.35 -11.28 9.67
CA LEU A 70 10.02 -10.78 10.04
C LEU A 70 10.02 -9.27 10.23
N ASP A 71 11.10 -8.68 10.73
CA ASP A 71 11.17 -7.23 10.90
C ASP A 71 11.31 -6.53 9.54
N THR A 72 12.13 -7.06 8.63
CA THR A 72 12.20 -6.56 7.25
C THR A 72 10.84 -6.68 6.54
N LEU A 73 10.09 -7.78 6.70
CA LEU A 73 8.74 -7.86 6.14
C LEU A 73 7.78 -6.80 6.68
N LYS A 74 7.92 -6.39 7.94
CA LYS A 74 7.10 -5.31 8.50
C LYS A 74 7.50 -3.96 7.90
N GLU A 75 8.79 -3.74 7.67
CA GLU A 75 9.31 -2.54 6.99
C GLU A 75 8.73 -2.45 5.58
N GLU A 76 8.93 -3.48 4.75
CA GLU A 76 8.40 -3.50 3.37
C GLU A 76 6.86 -3.34 3.33
N LEU A 77 6.15 -3.97 4.26
CA LEU A 77 4.69 -3.80 4.35
C LEU A 77 4.30 -2.37 4.72
N THR A 78 5.10 -1.71 5.54
CA THR A 78 4.92 -0.31 5.91
C THR A 78 5.22 0.61 4.73
N ASP A 79 6.27 0.32 3.94
CA ASP A 79 6.61 1.08 2.74
C ASP A 79 5.52 0.97 1.67
N ILE A 80 4.98 -0.24 1.46
CA ILE A 80 3.78 -0.44 0.63
C ILE A 80 2.64 0.45 1.11
N PHE A 81 2.39 0.50 2.42
CA PHE A 81 1.33 1.31 2.98
C PHE A 81 1.58 2.81 2.81
N ILE A 82 2.83 3.27 2.95
CA ILE A 82 3.23 4.67 2.68
C ILE A 82 2.87 5.06 1.25
N TYR A 83 3.22 4.24 0.25
CA TYR A 83 2.87 4.54 -1.14
C TYR A 83 1.37 4.47 -1.42
N VAL A 84 0.62 3.62 -0.71
CA VAL A 84 -0.86 3.65 -0.76
C VAL A 84 -1.39 5.00 -0.24
N LEU A 85 -0.83 5.53 0.86
CA LEU A 85 -1.21 6.84 1.37
C LEU A 85 -0.84 7.96 0.38
N ILE A 86 0.36 7.94 -0.20
CA ILE A 86 0.77 8.93 -1.21
C ILE A 86 -0.16 8.88 -2.43
N ALA A 87 -0.45 7.68 -2.95
CA ALA A 87 -1.37 7.50 -4.08
C ALA A 87 -2.77 8.04 -3.76
N SER A 88 -3.30 7.73 -2.57
CA SER A 88 -4.60 8.24 -2.15
C SER A 88 -4.63 9.78 -2.06
N ASN A 89 -3.56 10.39 -1.53
CA ASN A 89 -3.41 11.84 -1.49
C ASN A 89 -3.26 12.48 -2.89
N LEU A 90 -2.62 11.79 -3.84
CA LEU A 90 -2.50 12.22 -5.24
C LEU A 90 -3.85 12.19 -5.98
N LEU A 91 -4.68 11.21 -5.65
CA LEU A 91 -6.03 11.04 -6.22
C LEU A 91 -7.11 11.89 -5.51
N ASP A 92 -6.73 12.74 -4.56
CA ASP A 92 -7.64 13.51 -3.70
C ASP A 92 -8.71 12.61 -3.04
N MET A 93 -8.24 11.47 -2.53
CA MET A 93 -9.08 10.40 -2.03
C MET A 93 -9.09 10.35 -0.50
N ASP A 94 -10.26 10.42 0.13
CA ASP A 94 -10.42 10.00 1.53
C ASP A 94 -10.40 8.47 1.61
N ILE A 95 -9.27 7.90 2.07
CA ILE A 95 -9.07 6.44 2.00
C ILE A 95 -10.05 5.67 2.87
N GLU A 96 -10.50 6.25 3.97
CA GLU A 96 -11.44 5.62 4.89
C GLU A 96 -12.84 5.53 4.29
N GLU A 97 -13.31 6.62 3.65
CA GLU A 97 -14.59 6.64 2.95
C GLU A 97 -14.61 5.61 1.82
N TRP A 98 -13.56 5.57 1.01
CA TRP A 98 -13.44 4.64 -0.11
C TRP A 98 -13.34 3.18 0.33
N TYR A 99 -12.60 2.91 1.41
CA TYR A 99 -12.58 1.59 2.03
C TYR A 99 -13.98 1.18 2.50
N THR A 100 -14.67 2.06 3.22
CA THR A 100 -16.02 1.79 3.75
C THR A 100 -17.01 1.49 2.63
N ARG A 101 -17.01 2.32 1.58
CA ARG A 101 -17.82 2.10 0.37
C ARG A 101 -17.52 0.76 -0.27
N LYS A 102 -16.24 0.42 -0.47
CA LYS A 102 -15.83 -0.84 -1.10
C LYS A 102 -16.18 -2.05 -0.25
N SER A 103 -16.02 -1.95 1.07
CA SER A 103 -16.35 -2.99 2.03
C SER A 103 -17.84 -3.34 2.01
N ASN A 104 -18.72 -2.34 1.94
CA ASN A 104 -20.17 -2.56 1.80
C ASN A 104 -20.54 -3.28 0.49
N ILE A 105 -19.96 -2.85 -0.64
CA ILE A 105 -20.14 -3.52 -1.94
C ILE A 105 -19.66 -4.99 -1.86
N ASN A 106 -18.49 -5.22 -1.25
CA ASN A 106 -17.95 -6.57 -1.09
C ASN A 106 -18.84 -7.42 -0.18
N ARG A 107 -19.35 -6.87 0.93
CA ARG A 107 -20.27 -7.56 1.83
C ARG A 107 -21.50 -8.04 1.07
N ASP A 108 -22.12 -7.19 0.27
CA ASP A 108 -23.29 -7.57 -0.53
C ASP A 108 -22.94 -8.60 -1.59
N ARG A 109 -21.79 -8.46 -2.25
CA ARG A 109 -21.29 -9.44 -3.23
C ARG A 109 -21.04 -10.82 -2.62
N PHE A 110 -20.55 -10.88 -1.39
CA PHE A 110 -20.17 -12.12 -0.71
C PHE A 110 -21.25 -12.70 0.20
N LYS A 111 -22.38 -12.00 0.44
CA LYS A 111 -23.52 -12.51 1.23
C LYS A 111 -23.96 -13.92 0.80
N LYS A 112 -24.01 -14.19 -0.51
CA LYS A 112 -24.36 -15.51 -1.06
C LYS A 112 -23.53 -16.67 -0.52
N TYR A 113 -22.24 -16.46 -0.23
CA TYR A 113 -21.37 -17.51 0.31
C TYR A 113 -21.54 -17.73 1.82
N LYS A 114 -22.26 -16.83 2.49
CA LYS A 114 -22.61 -16.97 3.91
C LYS A 114 -23.86 -17.85 4.09
N ASP A 115 -24.76 -17.81 3.12
CA ASP A 115 -26.03 -18.55 3.15
C ASP A 115 -25.90 -19.98 2.57
N ASP A 116 -24.89 -20.23 1.71
CA ASP A 116 -24.58 -21.56 1.15
C ASP A 116 -23.85 -22.52 2.15
N ASN A 117 -23.72 -22.14 3.42
CA ASN A 117 -23.09 -22.96 4.48
C ASN A 117 -24.06 -23.32 5.63
N LEU A 118 -25.37 -23.47 5.34
CA LEU A 118 -26.37 -24.07 6.24
C LEU A 118 -26.89 -25.40 5.70
#